data_AF-A0A0G0R9H8-F1
#
_entry.id   AF-A0A0G0R9H8-F1
#
_cell.length_a   1.000
_cell.length_b   1.000
_cell.length_c   1.000
_cell.angle_alpha   90.00
_cell.angle_beta   90.00
_cell.angle_gamma   90.00
#
_symmetry.space_group_name_H-M   'P 1'
#
loop_
_entity.id
_entity.type
_entity.pdbx_description
1 polymer ?
#
loop_
_entity_poly.entity_id
_entity_poly.type
_entity_poly.pdbx_seq_one_letter_code
_entity_poly.pdbx_strand_id
1 'polypeptide(L)'
;MGVKTDLKEAFKFIYKAKYDKTWGEHELDCVFIGEYDGKVKIDPDEADDYKWVKISDLAKDIKENPQIYTPWFGIILSRLH
;
A
#
# COMPACT_ATOMS: atom_id res chain seq x y z
N MET A 1 7.17 -5.76 9.66
CA MET A 1 6.97 -6.70 8.53
C MET A 1 8.06 -7.78 8.38
N GLY A 2 9.34 -7.49 8.69
CA GLY A 2 10.39 -8.51 8.65
C GLY A 2 10.72 -9.04 7.24
N VAL A 3 10.42 -8.27 6.20
CA VAL A 3 10.67 -8.59 4.79
C VAL A 3 12.02 -8.02 4.37
N LYS A 4 12.80 -8.79 3.62
CA LYS A 4 14.06 -8.35 3.01
C LYS A 4 14.14 -8.85 1.57
N THR A 5 14.24 -7.93 0.62
CA THR A 5 14.40 -8.17 -0.81
C THR A 5 15.11 -6.98 -1.46
N ASP A 6 15.68 -7.20 -2.63
CA ASP A 6 16.05 -6.09 -3.53
C ASP A 6 14.79 -5.34 -3.97
N LEU A 7 14.94 -4.03 -4.15
CA LEU A 7 13.86 -3.12 -4.51
C LEU A 7 14.21 -2.38 -5.81
N LYS A 8 13.20 -2.20 -6.65
CA LYS A 8 13.26 -1.33 -7.84
C LYS A 8 12.29 -0.17 -7.64
N GLU A 9 12.78 1.04 -7.87
CA GLU A 9 11.91 2.22 -7.91
C GLU A 9 10.95 2.08 -9.09
N ALA A 10 9.65 2.24 -8.83
CA ALA A 10 8.61 2.19 -9.86
C ALA A 10 8.26 3.61 -10.34
N PHE A 11 7.78 4.45 -9.42
CA PHE A 11 7.40 5.82 -9.72
C PHE A 11 7.24 6.64 -8.44
N LYS A 12 7.09 7.96 -8.60
CA LYS A 12 6.84 8.91 -7.52
C LYS A 12 5.59 9.73 -7.81
N PHE A 13 4.84 10.12 -6.79
CA PHE A 13 3.69 11.00 -6.96
C PHE A 13 3.42 11.84 -5.71
N ILE A 14 2.85 13.03 -5.92
CA ILE A 14 2.38 13.87 -4.83
C ILE A 14 0.89 13.61 -4.63
N TYR A 15 0.48 13.40 -3.40
CA TYR A 15 -0.92 13.28 -3.03
C TYR A 15 -1.24 14.07 -1.76
N LYS A 16 -2.53 14.32 -1.57
CA LYS A 16 -3.05 14.92 -0.35
C LYS A 16 -4.29 14.16 0.09
N ALA A 17 -4.29 13.67 1.31
CA ALA A 17 -5.41 12.98 1.92
C ALA A 17 -5.80 13.67 3.23
N LYS A 18 -7.10 13.74 3.53
CA LYS A 18 -7.59 14.28 4.79
C LYS A 18 -8.31 13.16 5.52
N TYR A 19 -7.86 12.86 6.73
CA TYR A 19 -8.46 11.82 7.56
C TYR A 19 -9.56 12.40 8.44
N ASP A 20 -9.22 13.44 9.22
CA ASP A 20 -10.17 14.12 10.08
C ASP A 20 -9.94 15.64 10.12
N LYS A 21 -10.36 16.31 11.19
CA LYS A 21 -10.19 17.77 11.35
C LYS A 21 -8.73 18.18 11.60
N THR A 22 -7.92 17.29 12.14
CA THR A 22 -6.55 17.52 12.61
C THR A 22 -5.53 16.77 11.75
N TRP A 23 -5.87 15.55 11.34
CA TRP A 23 -4.96 14.62 10.68
C TRP A 23 -5.23 14.47 9.19
N GLY A 24 -4.14 14.34 8.43
CA GLY A 24 -4.11 14.16 7.00
C GLY A 24 -2.67 14.04 6.52
N GLU A 25 -2.52 13.70 5.24
CA GLU A 25 -1.23 13.53 4.56
C GLU A 25 -1.09 14.55 3.43
N HIS A 26 0.13 15.01 3.21
CA HIS A 26 0.51 15.79 2.03
C HIS A 26 1.98 15.50 1.73
N GLU A 27 2.21 14.55 0.83
CA GLU A 27 3.50 13.88 0.72
C GLU A 27 3.90 13.65 -0.73
N LEU A 28 5.22 13.59 -0.94
CA LEU A 28 5.82 12.97 -2.12
C LEU A 28 6.05 11.48 -1.79
N ASP A 29 5.18 10.62 -2.30
CA ASP A 29 5.28 9.18 -2.11
C ASP A 29 6.16 8.56 -3.19
N CYS A 30 7.10 7.71 -2.77
CA CYS A 30 8.06 7.04 -3.62
C CYS A 30 7.80 5.53 -3.59
N VAL A 31 7.27 5.00 -4.69
CA VAL A 31 6.84 3.61 -4.77
C VAL A 31 7.99 2.71 -5.23
N PHE A 32 8.23 1.65 -4.46
CA PHE A 32 9.21 0.62 -4.77
C PHE A 32 8.52 -0.75 -4.86
N ILE A 33 9.03 -1.61 -5.75
CA ILE A 33 8.56 -2.98 -5.94
C ILE A 33 9.70 -3.95 -5.65
N GLY A 34 9.39 -5.02 -4.93
CA GLY A 34 10.29 -6.15 -4.68
C GLY A 34 9.53 -7.46 -4.71
N GLU A 35 10.27 -8.55 -4.86
CA GLU A 35 9.73 -9.92 -4.89
C GLU A 35 10.11 -10.64 -3.59
N TYR A 36 9.15 -11.27 -2.93
CA TYR A 36 9.41 -11.94 -1.66
C TYR A 36 8.54 -13.20 -1.53
N ASP A 37 9.19 -14.32 -1.26
CA ASP A 37 8.58 -15.65 -1.07
C ASP A 37 8.82 -16.20 0.35
N GLY A 38 9.47 -15.42 1.21
CA GLY A 38 9.76 -15.79 2.59
C GLY A 38 8.57 -15.62 3.54
N LYS A 39 8.82 -15.93 4.83
CA LYS A 39 7.83 -15.71 5.89
C LYS A 39 7.75 -14.23 6.25
N VAL A 40 6.54 -13.68 6.33
CA VAL A 40 6.31 -12.35 6.89
C VAL A 40 6.28 -12.45 8.42
N LYS A 41 6.96 -11.53 9.10
CA LYS A 41 6.96 -11.41 10.56
C LYS A 41 6.50 -10.01 10.92
N ILE A 42 5.20 -9.88 11.15
CA ILE A 42 4.61 -8.59 11.51
C ILE A 42 5.02 -8.19 12.93
N ASP A 43 5.11 -6.88 13.14
CA ASP A 43 5.23 -6.30 14.48
C ASP A 43 3.80 -5.91 14.89
N PRO A 44 3.21 -6.52 15.94
CA PRO A 44 1.83 -6.26 16.33
C PRO A 44 1.55 -4.80 16.74
N ASP A 45 2.57 -4.03 17.11
CA ASP A 45 2.41 -2.61 17.42
C ASP A 45 2.17 -1.75 16.16
N GLU A 46 2.50 -2.28 14.97
CA GLU A 46 2.45 -1.57 13.69
C GLU A 46 1.48 -2.20 12.68
N ALA A 47 1.23 -3.50 12.77
CA ALA A 47 0.36 -4.22 11.82
C ALA A 47 -0.43 -5.34 12.51
N ASP A 48 -1.76 -5.31 12.32
CA ASP A 48 -2.69 -6.29 12.90
C ASP A 48 -2.67 -7.64 12.15
N ASP A 49 -2.60 -7.61 10.81
CA ASP A 49 -2.65 -8.81 9.96
C ASP A 49 -2.04 -8.57 8.57
N TYR A 50 -1.83 -9.63 7.78
CA TYR A 50 -1.43 -9.55 6.37
C TYR A 50 -2.05 -10.66 5.51
N LYS A 51 -2.23 -10.38 4.23
CA LYS A 51 -2.69 -11.38 3.25
C LYS A 51 -1.93 -11.26 1.92
N TRP A 52 -1.61 -12.40 1.32
CA TRP A 52 -1.16 -12.47 -0.07
C TRP A 52 -2.38 -12.57 -0.98
N VAL A 53 -2.50 -11.67 -1.95
CA VAL A 53 -3.64 -11.61 -2.88
C VAL A 53 -3.17 -11.35 -4.31
N LYS A 54 -3.97 -11.78 -5.28
CA LYS A 54 -3.74 -11.40 -6.67
C LYS A 54 -4.07 -9.92 -6.86
N ILE A 55 -3.26 -9.23 -7.65
CA ILE A 55 -3.48 -7.81 -7.99
C ILE A 55 -4.86 -7.59 -8.62
N SER A 56 -5.34 -8.53 -9.45
CA SER A 56 -6.68 -8.47 -10.04
C SER A 56 -7.80 -8.46 -9.00
N ASP A 57 -7.67 -9.31 -7.99
CA ASP A 57 -8.68 -9.49 -6.95
C ASP A 57 -8.66 -8.28 -6.00
N LEU A 58 -7.46 -7.77 -5.69
CA LEU A 58 -7.26 -6.55 -4.92
C LEU A 58 -7.85 -5.31 -5.62
N ALA A 59 -7.64 -5.18 -6.93
CA ALA A 59 -8.18 -4.08 -7.72
C ALA A 59 -9.71 -4.07 -7.75
N LYS A 60 -10.32 -5.26 -7.69
CA LYS A 60 -11.77 -5.40 -7.55
C LYS A 60 -12.22 -5.02 -6.14
N ASP A 61 -11.56 -5.54 -5.10
CA ASP A 61 -11.93 -5.30 -3.71
C ASP A 61 -11.81 -3.84 -3.29
N ILE A 62 -10.79 -3.11 -3.76
CA ILE A 62 -10.66 -1.67 -3.52
C ILE A 62 -11.83 -0.87 -4.14
N LYS A 63 -12.34 -1.31 -5.29
CA LYS A 63 -13.50 -0.65 -5.92
C LYS A 63 -14.80 -0.94 -5.20
N GLU A 64 -14.96 -2.17 -4.70
CA GLU A 64 -16.18 -2.62 -4.01
C GLU A 64 -16.23 -2.13 -2.56
N ASN A 65 -15.06 -2.02 -1.90
CA ASN A 65 -14.92 -1.67 -0.48
C ASN A 65 -13.87 -0.55 -0.28
N PRO A 66 -14.00 0.63 -0.90
CA PRO A 66 -12.96 1.67 -0.83
C PRO A 66 -12.66 2.17 0.59
N GLN A 67 -13.61 2.07 1.51
CA GLN A 67 -13.51 2.54 2.90
C GLN A 67 -12.56 1.73 3.79
N ILE A 68 -12.21 0.49 3.40
CA ILE A 68 -11.27 -0.34 4.17
C ILE A 68 -9.82 -0.17 3.70
N TYR A 69 -9.58 0.68 2.70
CA TYR A 69 -8.28 0.92 2.10
C TYR A 69 -7.84 2.37 2.31
N THR A 70 -6.53 2.57 2.39
CA THR A 70 -5.96 3.91 2.45
C THR A 70 -6.05 4.62 1.10
N PRO A 71 -6.20 5.95 1.07
CA PRO A 71 -6.33 6.70 -0.18
C PRO A 71 -5.12 6.55 -1.10
N TRP A 72 -3.90 6.56 -0.56
CA TRP A 72 -2.68 6.41 -1.34
C TRP A 72 -2.59 5.05 -2.04
N PHE A 73 -3.11 3.98 -1.43
CA PHE A 73 -3.00 2.63 -1.99
C PHE A 73 -3.82 2.47 -3.26
N GLY A 74 -5.00 3.08 -3.33
CA GLY A 74 -5.81 3.13 -4.55
C GLY A 74 -5.10 3.88 -5.69
N ILE A 75 -4.39 4.97 -5.38
CA ILE A 75 -3.60 5.73 -6.36
C ILE A 75 -2.45 4.87 -6.90
N ILE A 76 -1.71 4.19 -6.03
CA ILE A 76 -0.63 3.27 -6.41
C ILE A 76 -1.15 2.21 -7.37
N LEU A 77 -2.24 1.52 -7.01
CA LEU A 77 -2.78 0.43 -7.81
C LEU A 77 -3.28 0.88 -9.18
N SER A 78 -3.83 2.10 -9.28
CA SER A 78 -4.26 2.67 -10.57
C SER A 78 -3.11 2.95 -11.54
N ARG A 79 -1.86 3.02 -11.04
CA ARG A 79 -0.64 3.32 -11.81
C ARG A 79 0.28 2.12 -12.00
N LEU A 80 -0.01 1.00 -11.33
CA LEU A 80 0.68 -0.26 -11.55
C LEU A 80 0.21 -0.82 -12.92
N HIS A 81 1.11 -0.82 -13.90
CA HIS A 81 0.91 -1.33 -15.25
C HIS A 81 2.04 -2.30 -15.60
#